data_AF-A0A7C7E9M4-F1
#
_entry.id   AF-A0A7C7E9M4-F1
#
_cell.length_a   1.000
_cell.length_b   1.000
_cell.length_c   1.000
_cell.angle_alpha   90.00
_cell.angle_beta   90.00
_cell.angle_gamma   90.00
#
_symmetry.space_group_name_H-M   'P 1'
#
loop_
_entity.id
_entity.type
_entity.pdbx_description
1 polymer ?
#
loop_
_entity_poly.entity_id
_entity_poly.type
_entity_poly.pdbx_seq_one_letter_code
_entity_poly.pdbx_strand_id
1 'polypeptide(L)'
;MAIKEKDVIKNEGRAISNIEYVGMSLLALTLIILFVKPEIIGGSFDAMLKKAVGPVVNVYLTGTLGTAIILSVMTGRILERLGFTDALVRIFTPLAKVMKITPLIIVPAIYNILGDINASGRITGPSLKKAGATKDEQKIAVATMFQSQQSFSTFMLGLVAFAKVGIWAFPIVIIGILLPVIVIPFLLSKTIYRDVKYKDISEMPRFTPTTPMFATVFSGAREGAELMFLLLIPAVVVVFAIIGLLEYIGVWGAIESAMSGSMDRA
;
A
#
# COMPACT_ATOMS: atom_id res chain seq x y z
N MET A 1 18.31 10.06 -9.46
CA MET A 1 19.74 10.29 -9.17
C MET A 1 20.40 10.54 -10.52
N ALA A 2 20.52 11.80 -10.93
CA ALA A 2 21.07 12.16 -12.24
C ALA A 2 22.59 12.32 -12.09
N ILE A 3 23.33 11.46 -12.78
CA ILE A 3 24.80 11.52 -12.84
C ILE A 3 25.16 12.77 -13.65
N LYS A 4 26.02 13.63 -13.08
CA LYS A 4 26.52 14.83 -13.77
C LYS A 4 27.38 14.39 -14.95
N GLU A 5 27.06 14.86 -16.15
CA GLU A 5 27.77 14.60 -17.43
C GLU A 5 29.27 14.93 -17.45
N LYS A 6 29.86 15.47 -16.38
CA LYS A 6 31.26 15.88 -16.34
C LYS A 6 32.26 14.77 -16.02
N ASP A 7 31.81 13.56 -15.67
CA ASP A 7 32.70 12.44 -15.33
C ASP A 7 33.02 11.51 -16.54
N VAL A 8 32.56 11.85 -17.75
CA VAL A 8 32.67 10.97 -18.93
C VAL A 8 34.02 11.05 -19.65
N ILE A 9 34.92 11.98 -19.26
CA ILE A 9 36.20 12.16 -19.96
C ILE A 9 37.38 11.96 -19.02
N LYS A 10 37.62 10.70 -18.64
CA LYS A 10 38.96 10.19 -18.31
C LYS A 10 39.05 8.72 -18.72
N ASN A 11 39.74 8.48 -19.83
CA ASN A 11 40.17 7.17 -20.32
C ASN A 11 41.26 6.60 -19.39
N GLU A 12 40.85 6.13 -18.22
CA GLU A 12 41.60 5.13 -17.46
C GLU A 12 40.73 3.87 -17.49
N GLY A 13 41.28 2.76 -17.99
CA GLY A 13 40.54 1.51 -18.19
C GLY A 13 39.75 1.14 -16.93
N ARG A 14 38.42 1.27 -17.00
CA ARG A 14 37.53 1.02 -15.87
C ARG A 14 37.76 -0.41 -15.38
N ALA A 15 38.23 -0.54 -14.15
CA ALA A 15 38.42 -1.85 -13.53
C ALA A 15 37.07 -2.58 -13.43
N ILE A 16 37.08 -3.87 -13.77
CA ILE A 16 35.88 -4.70 -13.72
C ILE A 16 35.44 -4.83 -12.27
N SER A 17 34.21 -4.41 -12.00
CA SER A 17 33.54 -4.49 -10.72
C SER A 17 32.84 -5.84 -10.53
N ASN A 18 32.55 -6.20 -9.27
CA ASN A 18 31.88 -7.48 -8.96
C ASN A 18 30.53 -7.64 -9.68
N ILE A 19 29.79 -6.56 -9.90
CA ILE A 19 28.51 -6.61 -10.62
C ILE A 19 28.69 -6.91 -12.11
N GLU A 20 29.81 -6.49 -12.71
CA GLU A 20 30.13 -6.78 -14.11
C GLU A 20 30.51 -8.26 -14.28
N TYR A 21 31.15 -8.90 -13.29
CA TYR A 21 31.33 -10.36 -13.29
C TYR A 21 30.00 -11.12 -13.24
N VAL A 22 29.06 -10.67 -12.42
CA VAL A 22 27.69 -11.24 -12.39
C VAL A 22 27.01 -11.06 -13.75
N GLY A 23 27.09 -9.86 -14.33
CA GLY A 23 26.52 -9.56 -15.64
C GLY A 23 27.12 -10.40 -16.77
N MET A 24 28.45 -10.55 -16.81
CA MET A 24 29.14 -11.39 -17.79
C MET A 24 28.78 -12.87 -17.64
N SER A 25 28.67 -13.37 -16.41
CA SER A 25 28.21 -14.75 -16.14
C SER A 25 26.78 -14.98 -16.63
N LEU A 26 25.88 -14.04 -16.32
CA LEU A 26 24.48 -14.12 -16.72
C LEU A 26 24.32 -14.05 -18.25
N LEU A 27 25.12 -13.22 -18.91
CA LEU A 27 25.18 -13.14 -20.37
C LEU A 27 25.69 -14.44 -20.99
N ALA A 28 26.78 -15.01 -20.47
CA ALA A 28 27.30 -16.29 -20.95
C ALA A 28 26.27 -17.43 -20.78
N LEU A 29 25.63 -17.53 -19.62
CA LEU A 29 24.55 -18.49 -19.34
C LEU A 29 23.37 -18.31 -20.29
N THR A 30 22.90 -17.08 -20.50
CA THR A 30 21.76 -16.79 -21.39
C THR A 30 22.09 -17.15 -22.83
N LEU A 31 23.30 -16.86 -23.31
CA LEU A 31 23.75 -17.26 -24.65
C LEU A 31 23.81 -18.79 -24.79
N ILE A 32 24.37 -19.50 -23.81
CA ILE A 32 24.42 -20.96 -23.82
C ILE A 32 23.00 -21.54 -23.91
N ILE A 33 22.07 -21.05 -23.08
CA ILE A 33 20.68 -21.52 -23.11
C ILE A 33 20.02 -21.20 -24.46
N LEU A 34 20.27 -20.01 -25.03
CA LEU A 34 19.72 -19.61 -26.32
C LEU A 34 20.18 -20.52 -27.47
N PHE A 35 21.45 -20.93 -27.48
CA PHE A 35 21.99 -21.83 -28.51
C PHE A 35 21.56 -23.29 -28.34
N VAL A 36 21.33 -23.75 -27.10
CA VAL A 36 21.04 -25.16 -26.82
C VAL A 36 19.54 -25.43 -26.78
N LYS A 37 18.74 -24.55 -26.16
CA LYS A 37 17.29 -24.69 -25.98
C LYS A 37 16.61 -23.30 -25.90
N PRO A 38 16.46 -22.61 -27.05
CA PRO A 38 15.81 -21.30 -27.09
C PRO A 38 14.36 -21.32 -26.57
N GLU A 39 13.71 -22.49 -26.59
CA GLU A 39 12.35 -22.67 -26.07
C GLU A 39 12.26 -22.40 -24.57
N ILE A 40 13.36 -22.55 -23.81
CA ILE A 40 13.39 -22.26 -22.37
C ILE A 40 13.24 -20.76 -22.10
N ILE A 41 13.94 -19.93 -22.87
CA ILE A 41 13.89 -18.47 -22.71
C ILE A 41 12.54 -17.94 -23.22
N GLY A 42 12.10 -18.39 -24.40
CA GLY A 42 10.81 -17.98 -24.95
C GLY A 42 9.64 -18.46 -24.09
N GLY A 43 9.68 -19.72 -23.65
CA GLY A 43 8.63 -20.33 -22.83
C GLY A 43 8.53 -19.73 -21.43
N SER A 44 9.66 -19.40 -20.80
CA SER A 44 9.65 -18.72 -19.50
C SER A 44 9.04 -17.32 -19.59
N PHE A 45 9.40 -16.53 -20.61
CA PHE A 45 8.78 -15.22 -20.84
C PHE A 45 7.29 -15.33 -21.18
N ASP A 46 6.89 -16.26 -22.05
CA ASP A 46 5.49 -16.48 -22.42
C ASP A 46 4.65 -16.91 -21.21
N ALA A 47 5.18 -17.79 -20.35
CA ALA A 47 4.53 -18.20 -19.11
C ALA A 47 4.33 -17.01 -18.14
N MET A 48 5.37 -16.18 -17.94
CA MET A 48 5.28 -14.94 -17.18
C MET A 48 4.18 -14.02 -17.73
N LEU A 49 4.18 -13.80 -19.06
CA LEU A 49 3.24 -12.92 -19.73
C LEU A 49 1.81 -13.41 -19.58
N LYS A 50 1.53 -14.67 -19.92
CA LYS A 50 0.20 -15.27 -19.83
C LYS A 50 -0.35 -15.23 -18.40
N LYS A 51 0.52 -15.46 -17.40
CA LYS A 51 0.12 -15.40 -16.00
C LYS A 51 -0.23 -13.98 -15.54
N ALA A 52 0.48 -12.96 -16.05
CA ALA A 52 0.27 -11.56 -15.66
C ALA A 52 -0.87 -10.86 -16.44
N VAL A 53 -1.09 -11.18 -17.72
CA VAL A 53 -2.07 -10.48 -18.59
C VAL A 53 -3.49 -10.58 -18.05
N GLY A 54 -3.91 -11.75 -17.58
CA GLY A 54 -5.26 -11.99 -17.07
C GLY A 54 -5.63 -11.02 -15.93
N PRO A 55 -4.86 -11.01 -14.82
CA PRO A 55 -5.06 -10.05 -13.72
C PRO A 55 -5.02 -8.58 -14.18
N VAL A 56 -4.03 -8.20 -15.00
CA VAL A 56 -3.87 -6.81 -15.43
C VAL A 56 -5.05 -6.32 -16.26
N VAL A 57 -5.42 -7.07 -17.30
CA VAL A 57 -6.47 -6.66 -18.22
C VAL A 57 -7.83 -6.81 -17.58
N ASN A 58 -8.18 -8.01 -17.11
CA ASN A 58 -9.55 -8.32 -16.72
C ASN A 58 -9.95 -7.74 -15.36
N VAL A 59 -8.98 -7.51 -14.46
CA VAL A 59 -9.27 -6.99 -13.12
C VAL A 59 -9.04 -5.50 -13.04
N TYR A 60 -7.88 -5.01 -13.51
CA TYR A 60 -7.49 -3.61 -13.33
C TYR A 60 -7.94 -2.70 -14.48
N LEU A 61 -7.79 -3.12 -15.74
CA LEU A 61 -8.09 -2.24 -16.88
C LEU A 61 -9.55 -2.27 -17.31
N THR A 62 -10.12 -3.46 -17.48
CA THR A 62 -11.53 -3.64 -17.93
C THR A 62 -12.46 -4.01 -16.79
N GLY A 63 -11.91 -4.47 -15.67
CA GLY A 63 -12.67 -4.81 -14.47
C GLY A 63 -13.09 -3.59 -13.66
N THR A 64 -13.97 -3.81 -12.69
CA THR A 64 -14.49 -2.75 -11.80
C THR A 64 -13.45 -2.23 -10.82
N LEU A 65 -12.35 -2.96 -10.58
CA LEU A 65 -11.36 -2.61 -9.57
C LEU A 65 -10.64 -1.29 -9.91
N GLY A 66 -10.24 -1.09 -11.17
CA GLY A 66 -9.57 0.13 -11.60
C GLY A 66 -10.42 1.38 -11.38
N THR A 67 -11.68 1.34 -11.83
CA THR A 67 -12.65 2.43 -11.60
C THR A 67 -12.91 2.62 -10.11
N ALA A 68 -13.02 1.53 -9.34
CA ALA A 68 -13.27 1.59 -7.90
C ALA A 68 -12.10 2.25 -7.14
N ILE A 69 -10.85 2.08 -7.60
CA ILE A 69 -9.69 2.77 -7.01
C ILE A 69 -9.78 4.28 -7.26
N ILE A 70 -10.06 4.69 -8.50
CA ILE A 70 -10.19 6.11 -8.86
C ILE A 70 -11.31 6.77 -8.05
N LEU A 71 -12.48 6.13 -7.97
CA LEU A 71 -13.61 6.61 -7.18
C LEU A 71 -13.27 6.69 -5.68
N SER A 72 -12.53 5.71 -5.16
CA SER A 72 -12.09 5.69 -3.76
C SER A 72 -11.18 6.88 -3.44
N VAL A 73 -10.12 7.11 -4.23
CA VAL A 73 -9.19 8.22 -4.01
C VAL A 73 -9.89 9.57 -4.16
N MET A 74 -10.72 9.72 -5.21
CA MET A 74 -11.52 10.92 -5.41
C MET A 74 -12.44 11.20 -4.20
N THR A 75 -13.11 10.17 -3.67
CA THR A 75 -13.97 10.28 -2.50
C THR A 75 -13.17 10.68 -1.25
N GLY A 76 -11.99 10.07 -1.04
CA GLY A 76 -11.08 10.43 0.05
C GLY A 76 -10.69 11.90 0.03
N ARG A 77 -10.32 12.44 -1.15
CA ARG A 77 -9.98 13.87 -1.32
C ARG A 77 -11.16 14.81 -1.08
N ILE A 78 -12.36 14.41 -1.50
CA ILE A 78 -13.58 15.17 -1.23
C ILE A 78 -13.85 15.21 0.28
N LEU A 79 -13.77 14.07 0.98
CA LEU A 79 -14.00 13.99 2.42
C LEU A 79 -12.97 14.76 3.22
N GLU A 80 -11.69 14.67 2.84
CA GLU A 80 -10.60 15.45 3.42
C GLU A 80 -10.88 16.96 3.31
N ARG A 81 -11.33 17.41 2.13
CA ARG A 81 -11.74 18.80 1.90
C ARG A 81 -12.95 19.24 2.72
N LEU A 82 -13.89 18.34 2.98
CA LEU A 82 -15.04 18.61 3.84
C LEU A 82 -14.68 18.64 5.33
N GLY A 83 -13.40 18.46 5.67
CA GLY A 83 -12.90 18.50 7.04
C GLY A 83 -13.12 17.22 7.84
N PHE A 84 -13.36 16.11 7.15
CA PHE A 84 -13.60 14.82 7.78
C PHE A 84 -12.41 14.36 8.63
N THR A 85 -11.17 14.51 8.14
CA THR A 85 -9.95 14.17 8.88
C THR A 85 -9.83 14.99 10.17
N ASP A 86 -10.01 16.31 10.09
CA ASP A 86 -9.92 17.20 11.25
C ASP A 86 -11.03 16.90 12.28
N ALA A 87 -12.25 16.59 11.81
CA ALA A 87 -13.36 16.20 12.67
C ALA A 87 -13.08 14.88 13.41
N LEU A 88 -12.57 13.86 12.73
CA LEU A 88 -12.24 12.58 13.35
C LEU A 88 -11.10 12.67 14.36
N VAL A 89 -10.04 13.44 14.07
CA VAL A 89 -8.97 13.71 15.04
C VAL A 89 -9.54 14.36 16.30
N ARG A 90 -10.47 15.31 16.15
CA ARG A 90 -11.14 15.95 17.29
C ARG A 90 -12.03 14.98 18.08
N ILE A 91 -12.77 14.10 17.43
CA ILE A 91 -13.57 13.05 18.08
C ILE A 91 -12.67 12.07 18.86
N PHE A 92 -11.49 11.74 18.33
CA PHE A 92 -10.58 10.79 18.95
C PHE A 92 -9.68 11.41 20.03
N THR A 93 -9.45 12.72 20.00
CA THR A 93 -8.65 13.45 21.00
C THR A 93 -8.96 13.10 22.46
N PRO A 94 -10.23 13.05 22.92
CA PRO A 94 -10.53 12.64 24.30
C PRO A 94 -10.05 11.21 24.61
N LEU A 95 -10.20 10.27 23.66
CA LEU A 95 -9.72 8.90 23.82
C LEU A 95 -8.18 8.86 23.86
N ALA A 96 -7.52 9.58 22.95
CA ALA A 96 -6.06 9.69 22.92
C ALA A 96 -5.48 10.24 24.23
N LYS A 97 -6.18 11.22 24.84
CA LYS A 97 -5.82 11.78 26.15
C LYS A 97 -5.88 10.74 27.26
N VAL A 98 -6.93 9.91 27.29
CA VAL A 98 -7.05 8.80 28.25
C VAL A 98 -5.93 7.77 28.04
N MET A 99 -5.60 7.47 26.78
CA MET A 99 -4.54 6.50 26.43
C MET A 99 -3.11 7.04 26.61
N LYS A 100 -2.95 8.35 26.78
CA LYS A 100 -1.67 9.09 26.80
C LYS A 100 -0.87 8.96 25.49
N ILE A 101 -1.56 8.86 24.36
CA ILE A 101 -0.95 8.77 23.01
C ILE A 101 -1.29 10.02 22.18
N THR A 102 -0.49 10.33 21.16
CA THR A 102 -0.87 11.37 20.20
C THR A 102 -2.08 10.95 19.35
N PRO A 103 -3.13 11.78 19.21
CA PRO A 103 -4.29 11.46 18.37
C PRO A 103 -3.93 11.38 16.86
N LEU A 104 -2.75 11.82 16.43
CA LEU A 104 -2.30 11.66 15.04
C LEU A 104 -2.07 10.20 14.62
N ILE A 105 -1.98 9.26 15.57
CA ILE A 105 -1.80 7.84 15.30
C ILE A 105 -2.95 7.24 14.47
N ILE A 106 -4.15 7.82 14.51
CA ILE A 106 -5.32 7.32 13.78
C ILE A 106 -5.41 7.84 12.35
N VAL A 107 -4.75 8.97 12.05
CA VAL A 107 -4.79 9.60 10.73
C VAL A 107 -4.49 8.62 9.59
N PRO A 108 -3.45 7.76 9.67
CA PRO A 108 -3.21 6.80 8.60
C PRO A 108 -4.33 5.75 8.50
N ALA A 109 -4.90 5.30 9.62
CA ALA A 109 -6.02 4.37 9.62
C ALA A 109 -7.25 4.98 8.93
N ILE A 110 -7.54 6.25 9.19
CA ILE A 110 -8.64 6.99 8.54
C ILE A 110 -8.42 7.03 7.03
N TYR A 111 -7.27 7.52 6.58
CA TYR A 111 -6.98 7.61 5.14
C TYR A 111 -6.98 6.22 4.47
N ASN A 112 -6.56 5.18 5.19
CA ASN A 112 -6.62 3.81 4.68
C ASN A 112 -8.07 3.33 4.51
N ILE A 113 -8.95 3.57 5.49
CA ILE A 113 -10.40 3.26 5.39
C ILE A 113 -11.05 4.04 4.24
N LEU A 114 -10.67 5.30 4.05
CA LEU A 114 -11.14 6.12 2.93
C LEU A 114 -10.53 5.70 1.58
N GLY A 115 -9.60 4.75 1.59
CA GLY A 115 -8.91 4.21 0.42
C GLY A 115 -7.95 5.19 -0.25
N ASP A 116 -7.50 6.20 0.47
CA ASP A 116 -6.40 7.06 0.09
C ASP A 116 -5.10 6.55 0.73
N ILE A 117 -4.68 5.36 0.28
CA ILE A 117 -3.47 4.68 0.79
C ILE A 117 -2.24 5.59 0.61
N ASN A 118 -2.21 6.35 -0.48
CA ASN A 118 -1.13 7.27 -0.78
C ASN A 118 -1.06 8.41 0.25
N ALA A 119 -2.20 9.04 0.58
CA ALA A 119 -2.26 10.02 1.67
C ALA A 119 -1.88 9.41 3.01
N SER A 120 -2.36 8.19 3.29
CA SER A 120 -2.11 7.51 4.56
C SER A 120 -0.61 7.45 4.88
N GLY A 121 0.25 7.12 3.91
CA GLY A 121 1.70 7.17 4.09
C GLY A 121 2.29 8.58 3.96
N ARG A 122 1.97 9.28 2.87
CA ARG A 122 2.61 10.54 2.47
C ARG A 122 2.30 11.71 3.39
N ILE A 123 1.11 11.75 3.98
CA ILE A 123 0.66 12.81 4.89
C ILE A 123 1.01 12.47 6.34
N THR A 124 0.76 11.23 6.76
CA THR A 124 0.98 10.82 8.17
C THR A 124 2.43 10.93 8.59
N GLY A 125 3.37 10.42 7.77
CA GLY A 125 4.80 10.38 8.15
C GLY A 125 5.36 11.76 8.49
N PRO A 126 5.28 12.75 7.58
CA PRO A 126 5.69 14.12 7.86
C PRO A 126 4.90 14.78 9.00
N SER A 127 3.60 14.48 9.14
CA SER A 127 2.76 15.07 10.19
C SER A 127 3.16 14.59 11.58
N LEU A 128 3.41 13.28 11.75
CA LEU A 128 3.93 12.71 13.00
C LEU A 128 5.31 13.30 13.33
N LYS A 129 6.19 13.44 12.33
CA LYS A 129 7.52 14.04 12.54
C LYS A 129 7.43 15.51 12.94
N LYS A 130 6.58 16.30 12.29
CA LYS A 130 6.35 17.73 12.62
C LYS A 130 5.76 17.90 14.00
N ALA A 131 4.83 17.03 14.39
CA ALA A 131 4.29 16.99 15.74
C ALA A 131 5.30 16.47 16.78
N GLY A 132 6.50 16.03 16.36
CA GLY A 132 7.56 15.50 17.23
C GLY A 132 7.26 14.12 17.82
N ALA A 133 6.38 13.32 17.20
CA ALA A 133 5.96 12.02 17.71
C ALA A 133 7.16 11.09 17.91
N THR A 134 7.14 10.30 18.98
CA THR A 134 8.22 9.36 19.29
C THR A 134 8.33 8.27 18.22
N LYS A 135 9.43 7.53 18.19
CA LYS A 135 9.56 6.37 17.28
C LYS A 135 8.51 5.30 17.56
N ASP A 136 8.11 5.16 18.82
CA ASP A 136 7.10 4.19 19.25
C ASP A 136 5.70 4.61 18.80
N GLU A 137 5.35 5.90 18.91
CA GLU A 137 4.11 6.44 18.33
C GLU A 137 4.04 6.25 16.81
N GLN A 138 5.17 6.42 16.10
CA GLN A 138 5.24 6.17 14.66
C GLN A 138 5.00 4.70 14.32
N LYS A 139 5.54 3.75 15.10
CA LYS A 139 5.29 2.31 14.90
C LYS A 139 3.83 1.96 15.20
N ILE A 140 3.24 2.53 16.25
CA ILE A 140 1.82 2.35 16.54
C ILE A 140 0.98 2.88 15.37
N ALA A 141 1.28 4.06 14.83
CA ALA A 141 0.57 4.62 13.68
C ALA A 141 0.64 3.69 12.44
N VAL A 142 1.82 3.12 12.17
CA VAL A 142 1.97 2.12 11.10
C VAL A 142 1.16 0.86 11.39
N ALA A 143 1.21 0.31 12.61
CA ALA A 143 0.41 -0.85 12.98
C ALA A 143 -1.10 -0.59 12.84
N THR A 144 -1.54 0.62 13.22
CA THR A 144 -2.94 1.07 13.10
C THR A 144 -3.35 1.27 11.64
N MET A 145 -2.41 1.63 10.77
CA MET A 145 -2.62 1.65 9.32
C MET A 145 -2.90 0.25 8.79
N PHE A 146 -2.04 -0.73 9.10
CA PHE A 146 -2.11 -2.09 8.54
C PHE A 146 -3.35 -2.88 8.95
N GLN A 147 -3.91 -2.66 10.14
CA GLN A 147 -5.18 -3.28 10.55
C GLN A 147 -6.38 -2.80 9.73
N SER A 148 -6.28 -1.61 9.12
CA SER A 148 -7.40 -0.96 8.48
C SER A 148 -7.51 -1.45 7.04
N GLN A 149 -8.74 -1.66 6.58
CA GLN A 149 -9.01 -2.06 5.20
C GLN A 149 -8.38 -1.05 4.24
N GLN A 150 -7.77 -1.54 3.16
CA GLN A 150 -6.95 -0.71 2.26
C GLN A 150 -7.77 0.10 1.25
N SER A 151 -9.09 -0.07 1.19
CA SER A 151 -9.91 0.61 0.19
C SER A 151 -11.33 0.85 0.69
N PHE A 152 -11.84 2.07 0.48
CA PHE A 152 -13.24 2.38 0.69
C PHE A 152 -14.14 1.49 -0.18
N SER A 153 -13.67 1.09 -1.37
CA SER A 153 -14.41 0.23 -2.28
C SER A 153 -14.59 -1.18 -1.73
N THR A 154 -13.56 -1.77 -1.09
CA THR A 154 -13.72 -3.10 -0.47
C THR A 154 -14.64 -3.04 0.73
N PHE A 155 -14.56 -1.95 1.52
CA PHE A 155 -15.51 -1.67 2.59
C PHE A 155 -16.95 -1.59 2.07
N MET A 156 -17.21 -0.78 1.04
CA MET A 156 -18.53 -0.61 0.44
C MET A 156 -19.07 -1.88 -0.20
N LEU A 157 -18.24 -2.65 -0.91
CA LEU A 157 -18.62 -3.95 -1.47
C LEU A 157 -18.99 -4.94 -0.37
N GLY A 158 -18.27 -4.92 0.76
CA GLY A 158 -18.62 -5.70 1.95
C GLY A 158 -19.99 -5.32 2.52
N LEU A 159 -20.27 -4.01 2.64
CA LEU A 159 -21.59 -3.53 3.09
C LEU A 159 -22.72 -3.96 2.15
N VAL A 160 -22.50 -3.86 0.83
CA VAL A 160 -23.48 -4.32 -0.17
C VAL A 160 -23.72 -5.83 -0.06
N ALA A 161 -22.66 -6.62 0.17
CA ALA A 161 -22.78 -8.05 0.39
C ALA A 161 -23.60 -8.37 1.65
N PHE A 162 -23.33 -7.71 2.78
CA PHE A 162 -24.12 -7.89 4.01
C PHE A 162 -25.58 -7.50 3.82
N ALA A 163 -25.85 -6.38 3.15
CA ALA A 163 -27.20 -5.93 2.85
C ALA A 163 -27.99 -6.95 2.01
N LYS A 164 -27.34 -7.59 1.01
CA LYS A 164 -27.97 -8.63 0.18
C LYS A 164 -28.36 -9.89 0.96
N VAL A 165 -27.59 -10.22 2.01
CA VAL A 165 -27.85 -11.40 2.86
C VAL A 165 -28.76 -11.04 4.06
N GLY A 166 -29.22 -9.78 4.16
CA GLY A 166 -30.06 -9.32 5.27
C GLY A 166 -29.31 -9.20 6.60
N ILE A 167 -27.98 -9.18 6.57
CA ILE A 167 -27.15 -9.04 7.78
C ILE A 167 -27.03 -7.57 8.13
N TRP A 168 -27.28 -7.26 9.40
CA TRP A 168 -27.06 -5.91 9.90
C TRP A 168 -25.57 -5.59 9.90
N ALA A 169 -25.13 -4.73 8.98
CA ALA A 169 -23.72 -4.43 8.80
C ALA A 169 -23.13 -3.59 9.94
N PHE A 170 -23.95 -2.85 10.70
CA PHE A 170 -23.47 -1.88 11.68
C PHE A 170 -22.58 -2.51 12.79
N PRO A 171 -22.97 -3.60 13.47
CA PRO A 171 -22.09 -4.27 14.43
C PRO A 171 -20.76 -4.72 13.84
N ILE A 172 -20.77 -5.18 12.58
CA ILE A 172 -19.56 -5.65 11.89
C ILE A 172 -18.60 -4.48 11.64
N VAL A 173 -19.11 -3.31 11.25
CA VAL A 173 -18.30 -2.10 11.08
C VAL A 173 -17.72 -1.63 12.41
N ILE A 174 -18.53 -1.61 13.47
CA ILE A 174 -18.06 -1.21 14.79
C ILE A 174 -16.96 -2.15 15.28
N ILE A 175 -17.20 -3.45 15.29
CA ILE A 175 -16.28 -4.44 15.86
C ILE A 175 -15.07 -4.69 14.96
N GLY A 176 -15.27 -4.73 13.65
CA GLY A 176 -14.21 -5.09 12.70
C GLY A 176 -13.35 -3.92 12.23
N ILE A 177 -13.84 -2.68 12.33
CA ILE A 177 -13.14 -1.51 11.77
C ILE A 177 -12.91 -0.44 12.83
N LEU A 178 -13.96 0.06 13.50
CA LEU A 178 -13.80 1.20 14.42
C LEU A 178 -13.14 0.80 15.75
N LEU A 179 -13.52 -0.34 16.32
CA LEU A 179 -13.00 -0.81 17.60
C LEU A 179 -11.48 -1.08 17.54
N PRO A 180 -10.93 -1.77 16.52
CA PRO A 180 -9.49 -1.98 16.41
C PRO A 180 -8.70 -0.67 16.34
N VAL A 181 -9.22 0.37 15.68
CA VAL A 181 -8.58 1.71 15.59
C VAL A 181 -8.36 2.34 16.97
N ILE A 182 -9.11 1.92 17.99
CA ILE A 182 -8.92 2.36 19.38
C ILE A 182 -8.13 1.32 20.17
N VAL A 183 -8.52 0.04 20.08
CA VAL A 183 -8.02 -1.04 20.93
C VAL A 183 -6.56 -1.38 20.62
N ILE A 184 -6.16 -1.42 19.34
CA ILE A 184 -4.80 -1.79 18.96
C ILE A 184 -3.79 -0.71 19.40
N PRO A 185 -4.00 0.60 19.14
CA PRO A 185 -3.13 1.62 19.70
C PRO A 185 -3.03 1.55 21.22
N PHE A 186 -4.15 1.34 21.91
CA PHE A 186 -4.16 1.21 23.35
C PHE A 186 -3.29 0.04 23.81
N LEU A 187 -3.52 -1.16 23.27
CA LEU A 187 -2.81 -2.37 23.67
C LEU A 187 -1.31 -2.24 23.36
N LEU A 188 -0.95 -1.75 22.17
CA LEU A 188 0.44 -1.53 21.78
C LEU A 188 1.13 -0.50 22.66
N SER A 189 0.45 0.60 23.01
CA SER A 189 1.00 1.64 23.88
C SER A 189 1.30 1.16 25.31
N LYS A 190 0.60 0.12 25.78
CA LYS A 190 0.79 -0.45 27.13
C LYS A 190 1.75 -1.63 27.15
N THR A 191 1.79 -2.40 26.07
CA THR A 191 2.55 -3.66 26.04
C THR A 191 3.95 -3.46 25.47
N ILE A 192 4.05 -3.15 24.18
CA ILE A 192 5.29 -3.18 23.39
C ILE A 192 5.93 -1.78 23.26
N TYR A 193 5.14 -0.78 22.86
CA TYR A 193 5.62 0.55 22.48
C TYR A 193 5.26 1.56 23.56
N ARG A 194 6.08 1.63 24.60
CA ARG A 194 5.75 2.34 25.85
C ARG A 194 6.15 3.81 25.87
N ASP A 195 7.04 4.23 24.97
CA ASP A 195 7.45 5.63 24.85
C ASP A 195 6.39 6.43 24.09
N VAL A 196 5.28 6.73 24.76
CA VAL A 196 4.15 7.50 24.20
C VAL A 196 3.92 8.78 24.98
N LYS A 197 3.60 9.88 24.28
CA LYS A 197 3.39 11.18 24.90
C LYS A 197 2.19 11.88 24.27
N TYR A 198 1.16 12.10 25.07
CA TYR A 198 0.03 12.91 24.64
C TYR A 198 0.49 14.30 24.20
N LYS A 199 -0.05 14.72 23.06
CA LYS A 199 0.08 16.08 22.50
C LYS A 199 -1.28 16.59 22.17
N ASP A 200 -1.49 17.87 22.45
CA ASP A 200 -2.78 18.47 22.25
C ASP A 200 -3.05 18.73 20.77
N ILE A 201 -4.33 18.70 20.38
CA ILE A 201 -4.75 18.96 19.00
C ILE A 201 -4.37 20.37 18.52
N SER A 202 -4.22 21.33 19.45
CA SER A 202 -3.74 22.69 19.15
C SER A 202 -2.32 22.74 18.58
N GLU A 203 -1.51 21.71 18.83
CA GLU A 203 -0.14 21.60 18.31
C GLU A 203 -0.08 20.86 16.96
N MET A 204 -1.24 20.47 16.40
CA MET A 204 -1.33 19.63 15.21
C MET A 204 -1.57 20.44 13.93
N PRO A 205 -1.04 19.97 12.79
CA PRO A 205 -1.36 20.59 11.51
C PRO A 205 -2.86 20.41 11.20
N ARG A 206 -3.46 21.41 10.55
CA ARG A 206 -4.77 21.23 9.92
C ARG A 206 -4.63 20.37 8.67
N PHE A 207 -5.53 19.41 8.52
CA PHE A 207 -5.55 18.52 7.35
C PHE A 207 -6.48 19.03 6.25
N THR A 208 -7.51 19.83 6.59
CA THR A 208 -8.45 20.36 5.59
C THR A 208 -7.75 21.31 4.61
N PRO A 209 -7.68 20.98 3.31
CA PRO A 209 -7.08 21.84 2.29
C PRO A 209 -7.99 23.03 1.96
N THR A 210 -7.37 24.16 1.58
CA THR A 210 -8.05 25.39 1.14
C THR A 210 -8.09 25.55 -0.38
N THR A 211 -7.80 24.48 -1.14
CA THR A 211 -7.82 24.47 -2.62
C THR A 211 -9.23 24.77 -3.15
N PRO A 212 -9.52 24.87 -4.46
CA PRO A 212 -10.90 24.93 -4.98
C PRO A 212 -11.57 23.55 -5.11
N MET A 213 -12.91 23.47 -4.98
CA MET A 213 -13.65 22.18 -4.97
C MET A 213 -13.49 21.37 -6.26
N PHE A 214 -13.64 22.02 -7.42
CA PHE A 214 -13.45 21.36 -8.72
C PHE A 214 -12.02 20.84 -8.89
N ALA A 215 -11.02 21.61 -8.45
CA ALA A 215 -9.63 21.18 -8.48
C ALA A 215 -9.39 19.92 -7.63
N THR A 216 -10.02 19.82 -6.45
CA THR A 216 -9.93 18.64 -5.57
C THR A 216 -10.48 17.37 -6.22
N VAL A 217 -11.62 17.46 -6.91
CA VAL A 217 -12.24 16.29 -7.56
C VAL A 217 -11.34 15.78 -8.70
N PHE A 218 -10.92 16.67 -9.59
CA PHE A 218 -10.06 16.29 -10.72
C PHE A 218 -8.67 15.85 -10.29
N SER A 219 -8.09 16.48 -9.26
CA SER A 219 -6.81 16.04 -8.70
C SER A 219 -6.92 14.67 -8.05
N GLY A 220 -8.01 14.40 -7.33
CA GLY A 220 -8.25 13.09 -6.73
C GLY A 220 -8.44 11.99 -7.78
N ALA A 221 -9.18 12.27 -8.86
CA ALA A 221 -9.32 11.32 -9.97
C ALA A 221 -7.97 11.05 -10.67
N ARG A 222 -7.17 12.09 -10.92
CA ARG A 222 -5.84 11.96 -11.51
C ARG A 222 -4.90 11.16 -10.61
N GLU A 223 -4.89 11.45 -9.31
CA GLU A 223 -4.09 10.71 -8.34
C GLU A 223 -4.48 9.23 -8.28
N GLY A 224 -5.78 8.94 -8.34
CA GLY A 224 -6.28 7.56 -8.42
C GLY A 224 -5.78 6.83 -9.68
N ALA A 225 -5.76 7.50 -10.83
CA ALA A 225 -5.21 6.94 -12.06
C ALA A 225 -3.68 6.75 -11.97
N GLU A 226 -2.95 7.72 -11.43
CA GLU A 226 -1.50 7.63 -11.21
C GLU A 226 -1.17 6.45 -10.29
N LEU A 227 -1.91 6.27 -9.19
CA LEU A 227 -1.75 5.14 -8.27
C LEU A 227 -1.97 3.80 -9.00
N MET A 228 -3.03 3.71 -9.81
CA MET A 228 -3.36 2.50 -10.56
C MET A 228 -2.26 2.13 -11.56
N PHE A 229 -1.82 3.09 -12.38
CA PHE A 229 -0.87 2.82 -13.48
C PHE A 229 0.59 2.74 -13.03
N LEU A 230 1.00 3.53 -12.04
CA LEU A 230 2.40 3.61 -11.63
C LEU A 230 2.75 2.66 -10.50
N LEU A 231 1.77 2.23 -9.70
CA LEU A 231 2.02 1.38 -8.54
C LEU A 231 1.33 0.01 -8.66
N LEU A 232 0.02 -0.01 -8.85
CA LEU A 232 -0.77 -1.24 -8.70
C LEU A 232 -0.56 -2.22 -9.86
N ILE A 233 -0.72 -1.76 -11.11
CA ILE A 233 -0.52 -2.61 -12.28
C ILE A 233 0.91 -3.16 -12.32
N PRO A 234 1.98 -2.36 -12.16
CA PRO A 234 3.34 -2.88 -12.13
C PRO A 234 3.59 -3.91 -11.02
N ALA A 235 3.07 -3.68 -9.81
CA ALA A 235 3.22 -4.61 -8.70
C ALA A 235 2.58 -5.98 -9.01
N VAL A 236 1.37 -5.97 -9.58
CA VAL A 236 0.67 -7.19 -10.00
C VAL A 236 1.44 -7.90 -11.10
N VAL A 237 1.94 -7.18 -12.11
CA VAL A 237 2.77 -7.76 -13.18
C VAL A 237 3.98 -8.47 -12.59
N VAL A 238 4.72 -7.82 -11.68
CA VAL A 238 5.92 -8.42 -11.07
C VAL A 238 5.58 -9.70 -10.32
N VAL A 239 4.57 -9.69 -9.46
CA VAL A 239 4.18 -10.86 -8.67
C VAL A 239 3.73 -12.01 -9.57
N PHE A 240 2.80 -11.77 -10.48
CA PHE A 240 2.26 -12.82 -11.35
C PHE A 240 3.27 -13.29 -12.40
N ALA A 241 4.19 -12.43 -12.85
CA ALA A 241 5.31 -12.86 -13.68
C ALA A 241 6.22 -13.82 -12.90
N ILE A 242 6.62 -13.49 -11.67
CA ILE A 242 7.44 -14.40 -10.84
C ILE A 242 6.71 -15.73 -10.63
N ILE A 243 5.41 -15.72 -10.34
CA ILE A 243 4.61 -16.95 -10.24
C ILE A 243 4.65 -17.72 -11.55
N GLY A 244 4.39 -17.08 -12.70
CA GLY A 244 4.42 -17.73 -14.01
C GLY A 244 5.79 -18.34 -14.34
N LEU A 245 6.88 -17.69 -13.94
CA LEU A 245 8.23 -18.23 -14.07
C LEU A 245 8.44 -19.46 -13.17
N LEU A 246 8.02 -19.39 -11.91
CA LEU A 246 8.14 -20.51 -10.97
C LEU A 246 7.28 -21.71 -11.37
N GLU A 247 6.11 -21.47 -11.98
CA GLU A 247 5.26 -22.50 -12.58
C GLU A 247 5.96 -23.16 -13.76
N TYR A 248 6.58 -22.37 -14.65
CA TYR A 248 7.32 -22.87 -15.80
C TYR A 248 8.52 -23.74 -15.39
N ILE A 249 9.23 -23.36 -14.32
CA ILE A 249 10.36 -24.14 -13.77
C ILE A 249 9.87 -25.35 -12.93
N GLY A 250 8.57 -25.42 -12.62
CA GLY A 250 7.97 -26.53 -11.86
C GLY A 250 8.15 -26.44 -10.34
N VAL A 251 8.56 -25.28 -9.81
CA VAL A 251 8.80 -25.07 -8.37
C VAL A 251 7.55 -24.53 -7.65
N TRP A 252 6.68 -23.81 -8.37
CA TRP A 252 5.54 -23.12 -7.76
C TRP A 252 4.61 -24.05 -6.98
N GLY A 253 4.29 -25.25 -7.51
CA GLY A 253 3.37 -26.17 -6.84
C GLY A 253 3.85 -26.62 -5.45
N ALA A 254 5.16 -26.75 -5.25
CA ALA A 254 5.72 -27.07 -3.93
C ALA A 254 5.59 -25.89 -2.96
N ILE A 255 5.79 -24.66 -3.45
CA ILE A 255 5.62 -23.43 -2.66
C ILE A 255 4.15 -23.25 -2.26
N GLU A 256 3.24 -23.39 -3.22
CA GLU A 256 1.79 -23.27 -3.00
C GLU A 256 1.26 -24.31 -2.01
N SER A 257 1.74 -25.55 -2.13
CA SER A 257 1.38 -26.63 -1.20
C SER A 257 1.90 -26.39 0.22
N ALA A 258 3.13 -25.88 0.34
CA ALA A 258 3.72 -25.52 1.64
C ALA A 258 2.95 -24.37 2.32
N MET A 259 2.56 -23.36 1.54
CA MET A 259 1.75 -22.25 2.04
C MET A 259 0.36 -22.72 2.50
N SER A 260 -0.35 -23.48 1.66
CA SER A 260 -1.70 -23.98 1.95
C SER A 260 -1.71 -24.93 3.15
N GLY A 261 -0.73 -25.85 3.22
CA GLY A 261 -0.60 -26.77 4.36
C GLY A 261 -0.21 -26.10 5.68
N SER A 262 0.29 -24.86 5.65
CA SER A 262 0.51 -24.05 6.87
C SER A 262 -0.75 -23.29 7.32
N MET A 263 -1.66 -22.98 6.39
CA MET A 263 -2.95 -22.36 6.70
C MET A 263 -3.96 -23.38 7.22
N ASP A 264 -3.96 -24.62 6.74
CA ASP A 264 -4.82 -25.70 7.24
C ASP A 264 -4.44 -26.21 8.66
N ARG A 265 -3.27 -25.81 9.16
CA ARG A 265 -2.77 -26.18 10.50
C ARG A 265 -2.84 -25.04 11.53
N ALA A 266 -3.37 -23.89 11.15
CA ALA A 266 -3.58 -22.72 12.02
C ALA A 266 -5.07 -22.55 12.35
#